data_AF-A0A926N760-F1
#
_entry.id   AF-A0A926N760-F1
#
_cell.length_a   1.000
_cell.length_b   1.000
_cell.length_c   1.000
_cell.angle_alpha   90.00
_cell.angle_beta   90.00
_cell.angle_gamma   90.00
#
_symmetry.space_group_name_H-M   'P 1'
#
loop_
_entity.id
_entity.type
_entity.pdbx_description
1 polymer ?
#
loop_
_entity_poly.entity_id
_entity_poly.type
_entity_poly.pdbx_seq_one_letter_code
_entity_poly.pdbx_strand_id
1 'polypeptide(L)'
;MHIRAWFGAMQDYESRGQGDESLDRLLRLYAQAIMRYFTIINTINMKVTLNAASSLGLSVEQHKLIEWFDNKGISQLKLLAEATIPNDEQLLAIIDYERFILQQEMAFDYPEDVRATCIHIATELPQVVYNAIESAVALEEGYIEGIS
;
A
#
# COMPACT_ATOMS: atom_id res chain seq x y z
N MET A 1 7.68 0.14 -15.24
CA MET A 1 6.95 1.12 -14.42
C MET A 1 7.24 0.84 -12.96
N HIS A 2 7.55 1.85 -12.16
CA HIS A 2 7.72 1.70 -10.71
C HIS A 2 6.39 1.32 -10.06
N ILE A 3 6.40 0.49 -9.00
CA ILE A 3 5.15 0.04 -8.38
C ILE A 3 4.36 1.21 -7.80
N ARG A 4 5.03 2.21 -7.21
CA ARG A 4 4.38 3.41 -6.66
C ARG A 4 3.61 4.21 -7.72
N ALA A 5 4.10 4.25 -8.95
CA ALA A 5 3.40 4.89 -10.06
C ALA A 5 2.10 4.14 -10.44
N TRP A 6 2.02 2.83 -10.20
CA TRP A 6 0.76 2.07 -10.37
C TRP A 6 -0.34 2.56 -9.41
N PHE A 7 0.05 3.04 -8.22
CA PHE A 7 -0.84 3.67 -7.23
C PHE A 7 -1.01 5.19 -7.45
N GLY A 8 -0.37 5.76 -8.47
CA GLY A 8 -0.51 7.17 -8.83
C GLY A 8 0.46 8.13 -8.13
N ALA A 9 1.53 7.63 -7.51
CA ALA A 9 2.67 8.46 -7.08
C ALA A 9 3.48 8.96 -8.29
N MET A 10 4.30 10.00 -8.09
CA MET A 10 5.13 10.58 -9.15
C MET A 10 6.12 9.55 -9.74
N GLN A 11 6.38 9.64 -11.04
CA GLN A 11 7.17 8.64 -11.79
C GLN A 11 8.69 8.73 -11.52
N ASP A 12 9.16 9.82 -10.94
CA ASP A 12 10.57 10.13 -10.66
C ASP A 12 11.01 9.69 -9.25
N TYR A 13 10.26 8.78 -8.63
CA TYR A 13 10.62 8.22 -7.35
C TYR A 13 11.91 7.38 -7.42
N GLU A 14 12.95 7.83 -6.72
CA GLU A 14 14.17 7.06 -6.45
C GLU A 14 14.10 6.48 -5.04
N SER A 15 14.24 5.16 -4.92
CA SER A 15 14.33 4.47 -3.62
C SER A 15 15.52 5.01 -2.83
N ARG A 16 15.30 5.41 -1.58
CA ARG A 16 16.32 6.04 -0.72
C ARG A 16 16.85 5.11 0.36
N GLY A 17 16.42 3.83 0.39
CA GLY A 17 16.92 2.87 1.35
C GLY A 17 16.05 1.62 1.51
N GLN A 18 16.36 0.84 2.54
CA GLN A 18 15.69 -0.42 2.86
C GLN A 18 14.21 -0.23 3.22
N GLY A 19 13.87 0.90 3.86
CA GLY A 19 12.49 1.30 4.12
C GLY A 19 11.64 1.31 2.86
N ASP A 20 12.13 2.02 1.85
CA ASP A 20 11.43 2.19 0.58
C ASP A 20 11.29 0.90 -0.21
N GLU A 21 12.34 0.08 -0.21
CA GLU A 21 12.31 -1.25 -0.81
C GLU A 21 11.30 -2.19 -0.11
N SER A 22 11.19 -2.09 1.21
CA SER A 22 10.24 -2.92 1.97
C SER A 22 8.80 -2.56 1.60
N LEU A 23 8.50 -1.25 1.56
CA LEU A 23 7.20 -0.78 1.11
C LEU A 23 6.91 -1.17 -0.34
N ASP A 24 7.88 -1.07 -1.25
CA ASP A 24 7.71 -1.48 -2.64
C ASP A 24 7.38 -2.97 -2.77
N ARG A 25 7.99 -3.83 -1.96
CA ARG A 25 7.66 -5.26 -1.93
C ARG A 25 6.21 -5.49 -1.49
N LEU A 26 5.75 -4.78 -0.46
CA LEU A 26 4.36 -4.84 0.00
C LEU A 26 3.40 -4.34 -1.09
N LEU A 27 3.64 -3.17 -1.68
CA LEU A 27 2.79 -2.58 -2.72
C LEU A 27 2.69 -3.48 -3.97
N ARG A 28 3.77 -4.20 -4.33
CA ARG A 28 3.72 -5.16 -5.43
C ARG A 28 2.80 -6.32 -5.12
N LEU A 29 2.90 -6.88 -3.91
CA LEU A 29 2.03 -7.95 -3.45
C LEU A 29 0.58 -7.50 -3.38
N TYR A 30 0.33 -6.28 -2.88
CA TYR A 30 -0.98 -5.66 -2.85
C TYR A 30 -1.60 -5.55 -4.25
N ALA A 31 -0.84 -5.01 -5.21
CA ALA A 31 -1.32 -4.89 -6.59
C ALA A 31 -1.65 -6.26 -7.20
N GLN A 32 -0.82 -7.28 -6.93
CA GLN A 32 -1.08 -8.67 -7.35
C GLN A 32 -2.33 -9.24 -6.69
N ALA A 33 -2.55 -8.99 -5.40
CA ALA A 33 -3.73 -9.42 -4.66
C ALA A 33 -5.00 -8.85 -5.27
N ILE A 34 -5.04 -7.54 -5.53
CA ILE A 34 -6.20 -6.87 -6.16
C ILE A 34 -6.45 -7.40 -7.57
N MET A 35 -5.40 -7.48 -8.40
CA MET A 35 -5.51 -8.03 -9.75
C MET A 35 -6.07 -9.45 -9.72
N ARG A 36 -5.54 -10.33 -8.86
CA ARG A 36 -6.01 -11.71 -8.74
C ARG A 36 -7.43 -11.81 -8.17
N TYR A 37 -7.78 -11.00 -7.17
CA TYR A 37 -9.12 -10.98 -6.57
C TYR A 37 -10.22 -10.66 -7.59
N PHE A 38 -9.93 -9.78 -8.57
CA PHE A 38 -10.85 -9.47 -9.66
C PHE A 38 -10.61 -10.29 -10.94
N THR A 39 -9.67 -11.24 -10.93
CA THR A 39 -9.26 -12.02 -12.12
C THR A 39 -8.81 -11.14 -13.30
N ILE A 40 -8.10 -10.06 -12.99
CA ILE A 40 -7.54 -9.11 -13.95
C ILE A 40 -6.05 -9.34 -14.06
N ILE A 41 -5.53 -9.26 -15.28
CA ILE A 41 -4.10 -9.39 -15.56
C ILE A 41 -3.55 -8.11 -16.16
N ASN A 42 -2.31 -7.78 -15.80
CA ASN A 42 -1.45 -6.81 -16.49
C ASN A 42 -2.10 -5.43 -16.74
N THR A 43 -2.36 -4.69 -15.66
CA THR A 43 -2.88 -3.32 -15.75
C THR A 43 -1.80 -2.27 -15.49
N ILE A 44 -2.01 -1.09 -16.06
CA ILE A 44 -1.06 0.02 -15.95
C ILE A 44 -1.20 0.81 -14.65
N ASN A 45 -2.36 0.77 -13.97
CA ASN A 45 -2.56 1.42 -12.69
C ASN A 45 -3.82 0.90 -12.00
N MET A 46 -3.99 1.30 -10.74
CA MET A 46 -5.11 0.91 -9.90
C MET A 46 -6.47 1.29 -10.50
N LYS A 47 -6.64 2.53 -10.98
CA LYS A 47 -7.92 2.99 -11.54
C LYS A 47 -8.34 2.20 -12.77
N VAL A 48 -7.39 1.91 -13.66
CA VAL A 48 -7.63 1.05 -14.84
C VAL A 48 -8.02 -0.36 -14.41
N THR A 49 -7.41 -0.88 -13.34
CA THR A 49 -7.77 -2.19 -12.77
C THR A 49 -9.21 -2.22 -12.26
N LEU A 50 -9.62 -1.23 -11.47
CA LEU A 50 -10.96 -1.18 -10.90
C LEU A 50 -12.02 -0.93 -11.99
N ASN A 51 -11.74 -0.08 -12.97
CA ASN A 51 -12.65 0.14 -14.10
C ASN A 51 -12.84 -1.14 -14.94
N ALA A 52 -11.76 -1.89 -15.17
CA ALA A 52 -11.86 -3.18 -15.84
C ALA A 52 -12.66 -4.19 -15.00
N ALA A 53 -12.48 -4.19 -13.67
CA ALA A 53 -13.25 -5.04 -12.76
C ALA A 53 -14.75 -4.73 -12.84
N SER A 54 -15.13 -3.46 -12.81
CA SER A 54 -16.53 -3.01 -12.90
C SER A 54 -17.25 -3.44 -14.18
N SER A 55 -16.52 -3.86 -15.22
CA SER A 55 -17.08 -4.36 -16.47
C SER A 55 -17.36 -5.87 -16.46
N LEU A 56 -17.07 -6.56 -15.34
CA LEU A 56 -17.27 -8.00 -15.15
C LEU A 56 -18.60 -8.29 -14.44
N GLY A 57 -19.05 -9.54 -14.50
CA GLY A 57 -20.18 -10.04 -13.70
C GLY A 57 -19.80 -10.21 -12.23
N LEU A 58 -19.66 -9.09 -11.51
CA LEU A 58 -19.15 -9.06 -10.13
C LEU A 58 -20.18 -9.52 -9.09
N SER A 59 -19.68 -10.04 -7.98
CA SER A 59 -20.47 -10.25 -6.76
C SER A 59 -20.79 -8.92 -6.06
N VAL A 60 -21.79 -8.93 -5.17
CA VAL A 60 -22.15 -7.76 -4.34
C VAL A 60 -20.94 -7.27 -3.52
N GLU A 61 -20.15 -8.20 -2.99
CA GLU A 61 -18.98 -7.89 -2.17
C GLU A 61 -17.82 -7.31 -2.99
N GLN A 62 -17.68 -7.73 -4.25
CA GLN A 62 -16.75 -7.13 -5.19
C GLN A 62 -17.16 -5.70 -5.56
N HIS A 63 -18.44 -5.44 -5.79
CA HIS A 63 -18.95 -4.08 -6.03
C HIS A 63 -18.67 -3.15 -4.85
N LYS A 64 -18.97 -3.60 -3.62
CA LYS A 64 -18.68 -2.81 -2.40
C LYS A 64 -17.19 -2.50 -2.24
N LEU A 65 -16.32 -3.44 -2.60
CA LEU A 65 -14.87 -3.22 -2.54
C LEU A 65 -14.42 -2.14 -3.54
N ILE A 66 -14.96 -2.15 -4.76
CA ILE A 66 -14.67 -1.11 -5.75
C ILE A 66 -15.16 0.25 -5.25
N GLU A 67 -16.40 0.32 -4.76
CA GLU A 67 -16.97 1.56 -4.20
C GLU A 67 -16.11 2.10 -3.04
N TRP A 68 -15.64 1.21 -2.17
CA TRP A 68 -14.73 1.57 -1.08
C TRP A 68 -13.40 2.16 -1.59
N PHE A 69 -12.83 1.57 -2.65
CA PHE A 69 -11.61 2.09 -3.27
C PHE A 69 -11.82 3.46 -3.89
N ASP A 70 -12.92 3.67 -4.60
CA ASP A 70 -13.26 4.95 -5.22
C ASP A 70 -13.51 6.05 -4.18
N ASN A 71 -14.11 5.69 -3.05
CA ASN A 71 -14.42 6.64 -1.98
C ASN A 71 -13.17 7.06 -1.17
N LYS A 72 -12.29 6.11 -0.82
CA LYS A 72 -11.12 6.41 0.01
C LYS A 72 -9.88 5.56 -0.22
N GLY A 73 -10.04 4.30 -0.66
CA GLY A 73 -8.90 3.38 -0.71
C GLY A 73 -7.79 3.86 -1.67
N ILE A 74 -8.15 4.42 -2.82
CA ILE A 74 -7.17 4.94 -3.79
C ILE A 74 -6.38 6.11 -3.21
N SER A 75 -7.03 7.06 -2.53
CA SER A 75 -6.33 8.22 -1.98
C SER A 75 -5.40 7.82 -0.83
N GLN A 76 -5.82 6.90 0.05
CA GLN A 76 -4.97 6.40 1.13
C GLN A 76 -3.75 5.63 0.61
N LEU A 77 -3.93 4.76 -0.37
CA LEU A 77 -2.82 4.02 -0.98
C LEU A 77 -1.87 4.93 -1.75
N LYS A 78 -2.39 6.00 -2.37
CA LYS A 78 -1.55 7.01 -3.01
C LYS A 78 -0.66 7.72 -1.98
N LEU A 79 -1.21 8.14 -0.85
CA LEU A 79 -0.43 8.76 0.24
C LEU A 79 0.70 7.82 0.72
N LEU A 80 0.37 6.55 0.92
CA LEU A 80 1.35 5.53 1.28
C LEU A 80 2.43 5.39 0.19
N ALA A 81 2.05 5.33 -1.08
CA ALA A 81 2.99 5.19 -2.20
C ALA A 81 3.90 6.41 -2.39
N GLU A 82 3.47 7.61 -1.96
CA GLU A 82 4.26 8.85 -2.00
C GLU A 82 5.21 9.00 -0.80
N ALA A 83 5.04 8.20 0.26
CA ALA A 83 5.84 8.31 1.47
C ALA A 83 7.29 7.86 1.27
N THR A 84 8.26 8.65 1.77
CA THR A 84 9.64 8.17 1.91
C THR A 84 9.78 7.51 3.27
N ILE A 85 10.17 6.24 3.28
CA ILE A 85 10.17 5.42 4.49
C ILE A 85 11.54 5.52 5.15
N PRO A 86 11.63 6.02 6.39
CA PRO A 86 12.89 6.06 7.12
C PRO A 86 13.40 4.64 7.37
N ASN A 87 14.72 4.48 7.52
CA ASN A 87 15.32 3.21 7.93
C ASN A 87 15.16 3.01 9.45
N ASP A 88 13.90 2.85 9.88
CA ASP A 88 13.52 2.54 11.25
C ASP A 88 13.15 1.05 11.38
N GLU A 89 13.78 0.35 12.33
CA GLU A 89 13.61 -1.10 12.49
C GLU A 89 12.18 -1.49 12.85
N GLN A 90 11.47 -0.68 13.65
CA GLN A 90 10.10 -0.98 14.07
C GLN A 90 9.14 -0.82 12.89
N LEU A 91 9.27 0.27 12.14
CA LEU A 91 8.46 0.51 10.95
C LEU A 91 8.70 -0.57 9.88
N LEU A 92 9.96 -0.95 9.66
CA LEU A 92 10.32 -2.04 8.75
C LEU A 92 9.64 -3.36 9.15
N ALA A 93 9.69 -3.71 10.44
CA ALA A 93 9.05 -4.92 10.96
C ALA A 93 7.54 -4.91 10.75
N ILE A 94 6.88 -3.75 10.90
CA ILE A 94 5.43 -3.62 10.65
C ILE A 94 5.12 -3.83 9.17
N ILE A 95 5.85 -3.18 8.26
CA ILE A 95 5.66 -3.34 6.82
C ILE A 95 5.89 -4.80 6.38
N ASP A 96 6.95 -5.44 6.89
CA ASP A 96 7.25 -6.83 6.60
C ASP A 96 6.21 -7.80 7.17
N TYR A 97 5.64 -7.50 8.34
CA TYR A 97 4.55 -8.27 8.94
C TYR A 97 3.28 -8.19 8.09
N GLU A 98 2.85 -6.98 7.70
CA GLU A 98 1.69 -6.79 6.81
C GLU A 98 1.88 -7.51 5.48
N ARG A 99 3.10 -7.49 4.92
CA ARG A 99 3.43 -8.26 3.71
C ARG A 99 3.31 -9.75 3.95
N PHE A 100 3.83 -10.25 5.08
CA PHE A 100 3.76 -11.68 5.42
C PHE A 100 2.31 -12.16 5.53
N ILE A 101 1.45 -11.42 6.24
CA ILE A 101 0.02 -11.74 6.38
C ILE A 101 -0.63 -11.79 5.00
N LEU A 102 -0.49 -10.74 4.20
CA LEU A 102 -1.07 -10.73 2.84
C LEU A 102 -0.54 -11.91 2.01
N GLN A 103 0.75 -12.25 2.13
CA GLN A 103 1.35 -13.36 1.39
C GLN A 103 0.75 -14.71 1.77
N GLN A 104 0.36 -14.92 3.03
CA GLN A 104 -0.34 -16.15 3.44
C GLN A 104 -1.75 -16.18 2.82
N GLU A 105 -2.46 -15.06 2.85
CA GLU A 105 -3.83 -14.97 2.28
C GLU A 105 -3.85 -15.13 0.75
N MET A 106 -2.72 -14.91 0.07
CA MET A 106 -2.58 -15.12 -1.37
C MET A 106 -2.73 -16.58 -1.81
N ALA A 107 -2.94 -17.55 -0.93
CA ALA A 107 -3.48 -18.85 -1.32
C ALA A 107 -4.90 -18.72 -1.93
N PHE A 108 -5.67 -17.70 -1.51
CA PHE A 108 -7.09 -17.50 -1.84
C PHE A 108 -7.98 -18.66 -1.40
N ASP A 109 -7.62 -19.35 -0.31
CA ASP A 109 -8.50 -20.32 0.35
C ASP A 109 -9.79 -19.63 0.83
N TYR A 110 -9.66 -18.39 1.31
CA TYR A 110 -10.74 -17.50 1.72
C TYR A 110 -10.56 -16.09 1.09
N PRO A 111 -11.22 -15.80 -0.05
CA PRO A 111 -11.07 -14.51 -0.73
C PRO A 111 -11.45 -13.29 0.13
N GLU A 112 -12.35 -13.46 1.09
CA GLU A 112 -12.74 -12.44 2.06
C GLU A 112 -11.59 -11.97 2.94
N ASP A 113 -10.62 -12.84 3.25
CA ASP A 113 -9.47 -12.53 4.09
C ASP A 113 -8.42 -11.72 3.32
N VAL A 114 -8.24 -12.03 2.02
CA VAL A 114 -7.46 -11.18 1.10
C VAL A 114 -8.05 -9.78 1.05
N ARG A 115 -9.37 -9.67 0.87
CA ARG A 115 -10.07 -8.38 0.85
C ARG A 115 -9.89 -7.63 2.18
N ALA A 116 -10.12 -8.31 3.30
CA ALA A 116 -10.01 -7.70 4.63
C ALA A 116 -8.59 -7.17 4.88
N THR A 117 -7.58 -7.97 4.54
CA THR A 117 -6.16 -7.60 4.65
C THR A 117 -5.83 -6.40 3.75
N CYS A 118 -6.32 -6.37 2.51
CA CYS A 118 -6.13 -5.24 1.62
C CYS A 118 -6.79 -3.94 2.14
N ILE A 119 -7.97 -4.03 2.74
CA ILE A 119 -8.63 -2.87 3.37
C ILE A 119 -7.85 -2.41 4.61
N HIS A 120 -7.40 -3.34 5.44
CA HIS A 120 -6.59 -3.08 6.63
C HIS A 120 -5.30 -2.34 6.28
N ILE A 121 -4.50 -2.88 5.37
CA ILE A 121 -3.26 -2.24 4.90
C ILE A 121 -3.53 -0.83 4.37
N ALA A 122 -4.57 -0.66 3.55
CA ALA A 122 -4.89 0.65 2.98
C ALA A 122 -5.42 1.66 4.01
N THR A 123 -5.97 1.20 5.14
CA THR A 123 -6.56 2.07 6.16
C THR A 123 -5.56 2.42 7.27
N GLU A 124 -4.85 1.41 7.81
CA GLU A 124 -4.06 1.54 9.03
C GLU A 124 -2.59 1.89 8.74
N LEU A 125 -1.98 1.23 7.75
CA LEU A 125 -0.55 1.42 7.47
C LEU A 125 -0.16 2.86 7.11
N PRO A 126 -0.96 3.65 6.36
CA PRO A 126 -0.63 5.05 6.11
C PRO A 126 -0.45 5.85 7.40
N GLN A 127 -1.29 5.60 8.42
CA GLN A 127 -1.20 6.31 9.70
C GLN A 127 0.05 5.90 10.48
N VAL A 128 0.37 4.59 10.49
CA VAL A 128 1.59 4.08 11.13
C VAL A 128 2.83 4.72 10.50
N VAL A 129 2.90 4.74 9.17
CA VAL A 129 4.01 5.33 8.42
C VAL A 129 4.12 6.82 8.71
N TYR A 130 3.02 7.55 8.68
CA TYR A 130 3.00 8.98 8.94
C TYR A 130 3.51 9.32 10.35
N ASN A 131 3.03 8.59 11.38
CA ASN A 131 3.49 8.78 12.76
C ASN A 131 4.99 8.50 12.93
N ALA A 132 5.51 7.48 12.24
CA ALA A 132 6.93 7.14 12.27
C ALA A 132 7.79 8.22 11.60
N ILE A 133 7.31 8.80 10.48
CA ILE A 133 7.97 9.92 9.82
C ILE A 133 7.99 11.16 10.73
N GLU A 134 6.87 11.53 11.33
CA GLU A 134 6.80 12.66 12.27
C GLU A 134 7.77 12.48 13.45
N SER A 135 7.83 11.26 13.99
CA SER A 135 8.74 10.93 15.10
C SER A 135 10.22 11.04 14.68
N ALA A 136 10.56 10.62 13.46
CA ALA A 136 11.91 10.74 12.92
C ALA A 136 12.32 12.21 12.72
N VAL A 137 11.43 13.03 12.15
CA VAL A 137 11.68 14.47 11.95
C VAL A 137 11.87 15.20 13.28
N ALA A 138 11.01 14.93 14.27
CA ALA A 138 11.11 15.56 15.59
C ALA A 138 12.45 15.24 16.30
N LEU A 139 12.98 14.03 16.11
CA LEU A 139 14.30 13.67 16.64
C LEU A 139 15.41 14.47 15.94
N GLU A 140 15.37 14.62 14.62
CA GLU A 140 16.37 15.40 13.87
C GLU A 140 16.37 16.88 14.27
N GLU A 141 15.21 17.50 14.44
CA GLU A 141 15.09 18.91 14.85
C GLU A 141 15.58 19.14 16.29
N GLY A 142 15.22 18.25 17.23
CA GLY A 142 15.68 18.33 18.62
C GLY A 142 17.20 18.17 18.78
N TYR A 143 17.84 17.40 17.90
CA TYR A 143 19.31 17.28 17.88
C TYR A 143 19.99 18.56 17.39
N ILE A 144 19.38 19.33 16.47
CA ILE A 144 19.95 20.58 15.96
C ILE A 144 19.87 21.70 17.01
N GLU A 145 18.77 21.78 17.76
CA GLU A 145 18.61 22.78 18.82
C GLU A 145 19.50 22.51 20.05
N GLY A 146 19.84 21.24 20.33
CA GLY A 146 20.72 20.86 21.45
C GLY A 146 22.22 21.09 21.23
N ILE A 147 22.64 21.51 20.03
CA ILE A 147 24.04 21.76 19.66
C ILE A 147 24.31 23.28 19.46
N SER A 148 23.31 24.13 19.65
CA SER A 148 23.41 25.60 19.53
C SER A 148 23.64 26.29 20.88
#